data_AF-A0A2R4NC64-F1
#
_entry.id   AF-A0A2R4NC64-F1
#
_cell.length_a   1.000
_cell.length_b   1.000
_cell.length_c   1.000
_cell.angle_alpha   90.00
_cell.angle_beta   90.00
_cell.angle_gamma   90.00
#
_symmetry.space_group_name_H-M   'P 1'
#
loop_
_entity.id
_entity.type
_entity.pdbx_description
1 polymer ?
#
loop_
_entity_poly.entity_id
_entity_poly.type
_entity_poly.pdbx_seq_one_letter_code
_entity_poly.pdbx_strand_id
1 'polypeptide(L)'
;MPYKPSEFAQKLGISVKTLMRWDKDKKLVAFRTPTNRRYYTEEQYLKYVKDSGEKKILIFDCKDDIKSEKLRKYAKSIGCEEVN
;
A
#
# COMPACT_ATOMS: atom_id res chain seq x y z
N MET A 1 -9.93 -17.32 8.59
CA MET A 1 -8.74 -17.75 9.35
C MET A 1 -7.78 -16.57 9.48
N PRO A 2 -7.05 -16.45 10.61
CA PRO A 2 -6.06 -15.39 10.79
C PRO A 2 -4.77 -15.67 10.00
N TYR A 3 -4.23 -14.64 9.37
CA TYR A 3 -2.97 -14.68 8.64
C TYR A 3 -1.78 -14.41 9.55
N LYS A 4 -0.69 -15.13 9.31
CA LYS A 4 0.61 -14.75 9.85
C LYS A 4 1.10 -13.46 9.16
N PRO A 5 1.91 -12.62 9.84
CA PRO A 5 2.46 -11.42 9.23
C PRO A 5 3.20 -11.66 7.91
N SER A 6 3.85 -12.83 7.75
CA SER A 6 4.54 -13.20 6.50
C SER A 6 3.58 -13.45 5.34
N GLU A 7 2.49 -14.20 5.58
CA GLU A 7 1.49 -14.52 4.57
C GLU A 7 0.73 -13.26 4.15
N PHE A 8 0.38 -12.42 5.13
CA PHE A 8 -0.31 -11.16 4.87
C PHE A 8 0.56 -10.18 4.07
N ALA A 9 1.85 -10.10 4.39
CA ALA A 9 2.80 -9.27 3.65
C ALA A 9 2.95 -9.73 2.19
N GLN A 10 3.02 -11.04 1.93
CA GLN A 10 3.03 -11.59 0.58
C GLN A 10 1.75 -11.25 -0.18
N LYS A 11 0.57 -11.40 0.46
CA LYS A 11 -0.72 -11.06 -0.14
C LYS A 11 -0.82 -9.58 -0.54
N LEU A 12 -0.20 -8.70 0.23
CA LEU A 12 -0.11 -7.25 -0.06
C LEU A 12 1.03 -6.88 -1.02
N GLY A 13 1.95 -7.79 -1.33
CA GLY A 13 3.13 -7.50 -2.14
C GLY A 13 4.16 -6.59 -1.45
N ILE A 14 4.22 -6.60 -0.10
CA ILE A 14 5.15 -5.78 0.69
C ILE A 14 6.07 -6.63 1.55
N SER A 15 7.12 -6.02 2.09
CA SER A 15 7.98 -6.69 3.07
C SER A 15 7.30 -6.77 4.44
N VAL A 16 7.63 -7.82 5.23
CA VAL A 16 7.17 -7.95 6.62
C VAL A 16 7.64 -6.76 7.48
N LYS A 17 8.82 -6.19 7.20
CA LYS A 17 9.33 -5.00 7.90
C LYS A 17 8.44 -3.78 7.65
N THR A 18 7.95 -3.60 6.43
CA THR A 18 7.00 -2.54 6.08
C THR A 18 5.70 -2.71 6.86
N LEU A 19 5.17 -3.94 6.91
CA LEU A 19 3.97 -4.27 7.66
C LEU A 19 4.13 -4.02 9.18
N MET A 20 5.29 -4.35 9.75
CA MET A 20 5.62 -4.03 11.15
C MET A 20 5.70 -2.52 11.40
N ARG A 21 6.18 -1.74 10.43
CA ARG A 21 6.22 -0.27 10.52
C ARG A 21 4.80 0.31 10.49
N TRP A 22 3.92 -0.23 9.66
CA TRP A 22 2.51 0.20 9.60
C TRP A 22 1.75 -0.05 10.89
N ASP A 23 2.06 -1.13 11.60
CA ASP A 23 1.53 -1.39 12.94
C ASP A 23 2.00 -0.33 13.97
N LYS A 24 3.26 0.08 13.90
CA LYS A 24 3.79 1.18 14.75
C LYS A 24 3.18 2.54 14.40
N ASP A 25 3.07 2.83 13.11
CA ASP A 25 2.55 4.08 12.57
C ASP A 25 1.01 4.15 12.62
N LYS A 26 0.34 3.11 13.16
CA LYS A 26 -1.13 2.96 13.21
C LYS A 26 -1.84 3.05 11.85
N LYS A 27 -1.12 2.77 10.76
CA LYS A 27 -1.68 2.73 9.40
C LYS A 27 -2.47 1.44 9.15
N LEU A 28 -1.97 0.33 9.67
CA LEU A 28 -2.64 -0.97 9.62
C LEU A 28 -2.30 -1.71 10.91
N VAL A 29 -3.21 -1.61 11.89
CA VAL A 29 -2.99 -2.11 13.25
C VAL A 29 -3.17 -3.63 13.27
N ALA A 30 -2.16 -4.35 13.76
CA ALA A 30 -2.23 -5.80 13.89
C ALA A 30 -3.09 -6.19 15.10
N PHE A 31 -3.89 -7.24 14.96
CA PHE A 31 -4.48 -7.87 16.12
C PHE A 31 -3.43 -8.67 16.90
N ARG A 32 -3.62 -8.79 18.21
CA ARG A 32 -2.67 -9.39 19.13
C ARG A 32 -3.31 -10.56 19.86
N THR A 33 -2.60 -11.68 19.92
CA THR A 33 -2.95 -12.78 20.82
C THR A 33 -2.72 -12.37 22.28
N PRO A 34 -3.24 -13.12 23.27
CA PRO A 34 -2.88 -12.91 24.68
C PRO A 34 -1.37 -12.95 24.93
N THR A 35 -0.63 -13.70 24.11
CA THR A 35 0.84 -13.78 24.08
C THR A 35 1.52 -12.69 23.24
N ASN A 36 0.78 -11.64 22.86
CA ASN A 36 1.23 -10.47 22.10
C ASN A 36 1.79 -10.76 20.68
N ARG A 37 1.45 -11.90 20.09
CA ARG A 37 1.83 -12.23 18.71
C ARG A 37 0.89 -11.52 17.73
N ARG A 38 1.46 -10.94 16.66
CA ARG A 38 0.71 -10.25 15.60
C ARG A 38 0.01 -11.24 14.68
N TYR A 39 -1.23 -10.98 14.36
CA TYR A 39 -1.96 -11.64 13.28
C TYR A 39 -2.87 -10.63 12.55
N TYR A 40 -3.26 -10.99 11.33
CA TYR A 40 -4.11 -10.16 10.47
C TYR A 40 -5.33 -10.95 10.02
N THR A 41 -6.41 -10.27 9.63
CA THR A 41 -7.64 -10.91 9.15
C THR A 41 -7.93 -10.54 7.71
N GLU A 42 -8.76 -11.34 7.05
CA GLU A 42 -9.23 -11.03 5.69
C GLU A 42 -10.01 -9.72 5.64
N GLU A 43 -10.77 -9.40 6.68
CA GLU A 43 -11.48 -8.13 6.81
C GLU A 43 -10.54 -6.93 6.80
N GLN A 44 -9.38 -7.02 7.44
CA GLN A 44 -8.36 -5.97 7.39
C GLN A 44 -7.78 -5.80 5.99
N TYR A 45 -7.59 -6.90 5.25
CA TYR A 45 -7.18 -6.84 3.85
C TYR A 45 -8.24 -6.15 2.99
N LEU A 46 -9.50 -6.59 3.09
CA LEU A 46 -10.60 -6.00 2.33
C LEU A 46 -10.80 -4.52 2.66
N LYS A 47 -10.69 -4.15 3.95
CA LYS A 47 -10.75 -2.76 4.39
C LYS A 47 -9.60 -1.95 3.80
N TYR A 48 -8.36 -2.46 3.89
CA TYR A 48 -7.22 -1.80 3.28
C TYR A 48 -7.39 -1.65 1.76
N VAL A 49 -7.86 -2.67 1.04
CA VAL A 49 -8.07 -2.60 -0.42
C VAL A 49 -9.16 -1.60 -0.78
N LYS A 50 -10.25 -1.54 -0.01
CA LYS A 50 -11.31 -0.52 -0.18
C LYS A 50 -10.78 0.90 0.09
N ASP A 51 -10.03 1.08 1.17
CA ASP A 51 -9.49 2.38 1.59
C ASP A 51 -8.30 2.83 0.69
N SER A 52 -7.57 1.88 0.10
CA SER A 52 -6.46 2.14 -0.84
C SER A 52 -6.92 2.31 -2.29
N GLY A 53 -8.23 2.47 -2.51
CA GLY A 53 -8.89 2.70 -3.79
C GLY A 53 -8.47 3.95 -4.58
N GLU A 54 -7.51 4.74 -4.10
CA GLU A 54 -6.86 5.79 -4.89
C GLU A 54 -5.34 5.72 -4.73
N LYS A 55 -4.68 4.86 -5.50
CA LYS A 55 -3.23 4.95 -5.68
C LYS A 55 -2.92 6.21 -6.52
N LYS A 56 -2.76 7.35 -5.86
CA LYS A 56 -2.21 8.56 -6.49
C LYS A 56 -0.74 8.30 -6.83
N ILE A 57 -0.42 8.25 -8.12
CA ILE A 57 0.96 8.18 -8.59
C ILE A 57 1.59 9.55 -8.34
N LEU A 58 2.44 9.66 -7.31
CA LEU A 58 3.26 10.85 -7.09
C LEU A 58 4.41 10.85 -8.11
N ILE A 59 4.25 11.63 -9.18
CA ILE A 59 5.35 11.92 -10.10
C ILE A 59 6.24 12.94 -9.40
N PHE A 60 7.36 12.49 -8.82
CA PHE A 60 8.37 13.39 -8.26
C PHE A 60 9.02 14.17 -9.39
N ASP A 61 9.01 15.50 -9.26
CA ASP A 61 9.52 16.48 -10.22
C ASP A 61 10.88 16.04 -10.78
N CYS A 62 10.86 15.48 -11.99
CA CYS A 62 12.08 15.40 -12.77
C CYS A 62 12.45 16.85 -13.10
N LYS A 63 13.64 17.29 -12.71
CA LYS A 63 14.23 18.57 -13.18
C LYS A 63 14.25 18.69 -14.72
N ASP A 64 14.07 17.57 -15.42
CA ASP A 64 13.95 17.48 -16.87
C ASP A 64 12.48 17.38 -17.30
N ASP A 65 11.92 18.46 -17.83
CA ASP A 65 10.53 18.55 -18.32
C ASP A 65 10.18 17.48 -19.38
N ILE A 66 11.18 17.02 -20.14
CA ILE A 66 11.01 16.01 -21.20
C ILE A 66 10.65 14.63 -20.60
N LYS A 67 11.17 14.28 -19.42
CA LYS A 67 10.90 12.99 -18.77
C LYS A 67 9.55 13.00 -18.08
N SER A 68 9.15 14.13 -17.48
CA SER A 68 7.85 14.27 -16.84
C SER A 68 6.71 14.16 -17.86
N GLU A 69 6.86 14.72 -19.06
CA GLU A 69 5.83 14.63 -20.11
C GLU A 69 5.64 13.21 -20.66
N LYS A 70 6.74 12.45 -20.83
CA LYS A 70 6.66 11.02 -21.23
C LYS A 70 5.93 10.18 -20.19
N LEU A 71 6.19 10.43 -18.90
CA LEU A 71 5.52 9.76 -17.79
C LEU A 71 4.05 10.14 -17.71
N ARG A 72 3.69 11.41 -17.92
CA ARG A 72 2.29 11.86 -18.03
C ARG A 72 1.54 11.16 -19.17
N LYS A 73 2.16 11.05 -20.36
CA LYS A 73 1.57 10.32 -21.51
C LYS A 73 1.35 8.84 -21.19
N TYR A 74 2.33 8.19 -20.56
CA TYR A 74 2.20 6.82 -20.11
C TYR A 74 1.09 6.64 -19.06
N ALA A 75 1.02 7.51 -18.06
CA ALA A 75 -0.04 7.48 -17.04
C ALA A 75 -1.44 7.65 -17.65
N LYS A 76 -1.60 8.59 -18.61
CA LYS A 76 -2.85 8.75 -19.37
C LYS A 76 -3.20 7.50 -20.18
N SER A 77 -2.22 6.82 -20.77
CA SER A 77 -2.46 5.57 -21.52
C SER A 77 -2.93 4.41 -20.65
N ILE A 78 -2.63 4.45 -19.35
CA ILE A 78 -3.08 3.46 -18.36
C ILE A 78 -4.43 3.86 -17.74
N GLY A 79 -4.98 5.04 -18.10
CA GLY A 79 -6.25 5.55 -17.59
C GLY A 79 -6.13 6.28 -16.25
N CYS A 80 -4.95 6.78 -15.89
CA CYS A 80 -4.76 7.63 -14.72
C CYS A 80 -5.05 9.10 -15.06
N GLU A 81 -5.80 9.80 -14.20
CA GLU A 81 -6.07 11.23 -14.31
C GLU A 81 -5.15 12.05 -13.38
N GLU A 82 -4.78 13.26 -13.81
CA GLU A 82 -4.03 14.19 -12.98
C GLU A 82 -4.96 14.78 -11.92
N VAL A 83 -4.59 14.65 -10.64
CA VAL A 83 -5.32 15.27 -9.54
C VAL A 83 -4.69 16.66 -9.33
N ASN A 84 -5.47 17.72 -9.60
CA ASN A 84 -5.10 19.11 -9.35
C ASN A 84 -4.90 19.39 -7.86
#